data_AF-A0AAV2F354-F1
#
_entry.id   AF-A0AAV2F354-F1
#
_cell.length_a   1.000
_cell.length_b   1.000
_cell.length_c   1.000
_cell.angle_alpha   90.00
_cell.angle_beta   90.00
_cell.angle_gamma   90.00
#
_symmetry.space_group_name_H-M   'P 1'
#
loop_
_entity.id
_entity.type
_entity.pdbx_description
1 polymer ?
#
loop_
_entity_poly.entity_id
_entity_poly.type
_entity_poly.pdbx_seq_one_letter_code
_entity_poly.pdbx_strand_id
1 'polypeptide(L)'
;MGAACIRQRLDRALCSQSWVDLFPDTLVKHFTDQGSDHRALLLSEKPYVRHSRPLFRFDARWADNPEAKAMVTYVCHENISGTPMFQLWEKLKKLRHMLYDWSRAGTTNSLRSIHTQQAKIDRIKSIAPIDWDEVRILDSELSRQWEAEEVYWQQKPRVRWLKKGDQNTSYFHTVTRARRKQNFVSGLRNENGEWVTEDIGKATIATDFYQNLCTSETQVLNMTERVAELSIASRVTEAMNASLTAEVLPSEVRRTVFAMGSKQHQDRMDSRESSLKPTGI
;
A
#
# COMPACT_ATOMS: atom_id res chain seq x y z
N MET A 1 0.41 12.10 44.55
CA MET A 1 0.99 11.14 43.58
C MET A 1 0.25 11.31 42.26
N GLY A 2 0.96 11.47 41.15
CA GLY A 2 0.36 11.80 39.85
C GLY A 2 -0.54 10.69 39.30
N ALA A 3 -1.76 11.04 38.92
CA ALA A 3 -2.82 10.13 38.50
C ALA A 3 -2.64 9.50 37.09
N ALA A 4 -1.46 9.60 36.48
CA ALA A 4 -1.20 9.11 35.12
C ALA A 4 -0.11 8.02 35.14
N CYS A 5 -0.45 6.81 34.69
CA CYS A 5 0.52 5.75 34.44
C CYS A 5 1.38 6.13 33.21
N ILE A 6 2.52 6.76 33.45
CA ILE A 6 3.49 7.10 32.41
C ILE A 6 4.41 5.88 32.22
N ARG A 7 4.42 5.33 31.00
CA ARG A 7 5.31 4.22 30.62
C ARG A 7 6.32 4.72 29.59
N GLN A 8 7.57 4.33 29.75
CA GLN A 8 8.65 4.64 28.80
C GLN A 8 9.26 3.35 28.25
N ARG A 9 9.72 3.38 27.00
CA ARG A 9 10.40 2.24 26.35
C ARG A 9 11.92 2.46 26.38
N LEU A 10 12.54 2.07 27.49
CA LEU A 10 13.98 2.20 27.73
C LEU A 10 14.76 1.00 27.18
N ASP A 11 14.22 -0.21 27.36
CA ASP A 11 14.85 -1.45 26.90
C ASP A 11 14.63 -1.69 25.40
N ARG A 12 15.70 -2.01 24.67
CA ARG A 12 15.69 -2.20 23.21
C ARG A 12 16.59 -3.36 22.80
N ALA A 13 16.14 -4.15 21.82
CA ALA A 13 16.98 -5.10 21.10
C ALA A 13 17.39 -4.48 19.74
N LEU A 14 18.68 -4.49 19.44
CA LEU A 14 19.26 -3.98 18.20
C LEU A 14 19.92 -5.14 17.45
N CYS A 15 19.83 -5.14 16.13
CA CYS A 15 20.43 -6.17 15.28
C CYS A 15 20.99 -5.56 14.00
N SER A 16 22.00 -6.20 13.41
CA SER A 16 22.54 -5.85 12.10
C SER A 16 21.61 -6.33 10.98
N GLN A 17 21.77 -5.76 9.78
CA GLN A 17 21.01 -6.20 8.61
C GLN A 17 21.29 -7.67 8.27
N SER A 18 22.57 -8.08 8.35
CA SER A 18 22.97 -9.48 8.15
C SER A 18 22.26 -10.44 9.08
N TRP A 19 22.01 -10.04 10.33
CA TRP A 19 21.29 -10.86 11.30
C TRP A 19 19.80 -10.95 10.98
N VAL A 20 19.17 -9.86 10.51
CA VAL A 20 17.76 -9.88 10.04
C VAL A 20 17.58 -10.77 8.82
N ASP A 21 18.59 -10.85 7.95
CA ASP A 21 18.53 -11.71 6.78
C ASP A 21 18.62 -13.21 7.13
N LEU A 22 19.34 -13.56 8.20
CA LEU A 22 19.42 -14.92 8.74
C LEU A 22 18.19 -15.28 9.60
N PHE A 23 17.66 -14.31 10.35
CA PHE A 23 16.56 -14.50 11.29
C PHE A 23 15.41 -13.51 11.01
N PRO A 24 14.71 -13.64 9.87
CA PRO A 24 13.71 -12.67 9.45
C PRO A 24 12.49 -12.60 10.38
N ASP A 25 12.16 -13.72 11.03
CA ASP A 25 10.93 -13.89 11.79
C ASP A 25 11.09 -13.71 13.31
N THR A 26 12.24 -13.19 13.76
CA THR A 26 12.47 -12.97 15.19
C THR A 26 11.63 -11.83 15.74
N LEU A 27 11.03 -12.06 16.91
CA LEU A 27 10.22 -11.09 17.64
C LEU A 27 10.80 -10.81 19.02
N VAL A 28 10.51 -9.62 19.55
CA VAL A 28 10.82 -9.23 20.92
C VAL A 28 9.52 -9.20 21.72
N LYS A 29 9.43 -10.06 22.75
CA LYS A 29 8.31 -10.09 23.70
C LYS A 29 8.73 -9.43 25.00
N HIS A 30 7.83 -8.68 25.63
CA HIS A 30 8.07 -8.12 26.97
C HIS A 30 7.39 -9.04 27.99
N PHE A 31 8.14 -9.57 28.94
CA PHE A 31 7.58 -10.32 30.04
C PHE A 31 6.95 -9.37 31.07
N THR A 32 5.80 -9.77 31.62
CA THR A 32 5.21 -9.13 32.79
C THR A 32 5.73 -9.84 34.02
N ASP A 33 6.88 -9.40 34.52
CA ASP A 33 7.36 -9.85 35.82
C ASP A 33 6.79 -8.96 36.93
N GLN A 34 6.43 -9.56 38.06
CA GLN A 34 6.07 -8.83 39.26
C GLN A 34 7.31 -8.67 40.13
N GLY A 35 7.87 -7.45 40.19
CA GLY A 35 9.03 -7.16 41.05
C GLY A 35 10.04 -6.16 40.48
N SER A 36 9.87 -5.73 39.22
CA SER A 36 10.68 -4.66 38.61
C SER A 36 9.77 -3.63 37.93
N ASP A 37 10.21 -2.38 37.91
CA ASP A 37 9.66 -1.31 37.08
C ASP A 37 10.08 -1.45 35.61
N HIS A 38 11.05 -2.32 35.31
CA HIS A 38 11.42 -2.77 33.96
C HIS A 38 10.70 -4.06 33.56
N ARG A 39 10.57 -4.28 32.23
CA ARG A 39 10.03 -5.53 31.66
C ARG A 39 11.13 -6.26 30.90
N ALA A 40 11.39 -7.50 31.30
CA ALA A 40 12.37 -8.35 30.61
C ALA A 40 12.02 -8.52 29.12
N LEU A 41 13.03 -8.41 28.26
CA LEU A 41 12.90 -8.64 26.82
C LEU A 41 13.28 -10.07 26.48
N LEU A 42 12.36 -10.81 25.86
CA LEU A 42 12.62 -12.14 25.31
C LEU A 42 12.70 -12.05 23.79
N LEU A 43 13.86 -12.43 23.24
CA LEU A 43 14.03 -12.66 21.83
C LEU A 43 13.51 -14.07 21.50
N SER A 44 12.52 -14.18 20.61
CA SER A 44 11.91 -15.46 20.24
C SER A 44 11.80 -15.57 18.74
N GLU A 45 12.30 -16.67 18.20
CA GLU A 45 12.01 -17.11 16.84
C GLU A 45 10.58 -17.69 16.84
N LYS A 46 9.73 -17.24 15.91
CA LYS A 46 8.46 -17.93 15.68
C LYS A 46 8.71 -19.14 14.78
N PRO A 47 8.07 -20.29 15.02
CA PRO A 47 7.99 -21.33 14.01
C PRO A 47 7.31 -20.75 12.76
N TYR A 48 7.84 -21.08 11.59
CA TYR A 48 7.33 -20.66 10.30
C TYR A 48 5.82 -20.90 10.20
N VAL A 49 5.02 -19.83 10.23
CA VAL A 49 3.60 -19.89 9.89
C VAL A 49 3.49 -19.45 8.43
N ARG A 50 3.06 -20.36 7.55
CA ARG A 50 2.76 -20.03 6.14
C ARG A 50 1.90 -18.77 6.12
N HIS A 51 2.47 -17.68 5.60
CA HIS A 51 1.70 -16.47 5.37
C HIS A 51 0.47 -16.80 4.54
N SER A 52 -0.67 -16.21 4.91
CA SER A 52 -1.85 -16.11 4.06
C SER A 52 -1.47 -15.76 2.62
N ARG A 53 -2.26 -16.24 1.65
CA ARG A 53 -2.05 -15.97 0.21
C ARG A 53 -1.74 -14.47 0.03
N PRO A 54 -0.74 -14.11 -0.79
CA PRO A 54 -0.34 -12.73 -0.94
C PRO A 54 -1.56 -11.90 -1.32
N LEU A 55 -1.85 -10.88 -0.52
CA LEU A 55 -2.91 -9.93 -0.81
C LEU A 55 -2.64 -9.32 -2.19
N PHE A 56 -3.66 -9.29 -3.04
CA PHE A 56 -3.59 -8.54 -4.29
C PHE A 56 -3.24 -7.09 -3.99
N ARG A 57 -2.23 -6.58 -4.68
CA ARG A 57 -1.85 -5.17 -4.65
C ARG A 57 -1.70 -4.71 -6.09
N PHE A 58 -2.39 -3.63 -6.42
CA PHE A 58 -2.22 -2.98 -7.71
C PHE A 58 -0.78 -2.49 -7.84
N ASP A 59 -0.13 -2.87 -8.94
CA ASP A 59 1.19 -2.35 -9.30
C ASP A 59 1.00 -1.10 -10.15
N ALA A 60 1.62 0.00 -9.74
CA ALA A 60 1.55 1.27 -10.47
C ALA A 60 1.98 1.15 -11.94
N ARG A 61 2.89 0.24 -12.26
CA ARG A 61 3.35 0.00 -13.63
C ARG A 61 2.24 -0.48 -14.56
N TRP A 62 1.17 -1.07 -14.00
CA TRP A 62 0.01 -1.48 -14.77
C TRP A 62 -0.83 -0.30 -15.25
N ALA A 63 -0.73 0.87 -14.61
CA ALA A 63 -1.52 2.05 -14.99
C ALA A 63 -1.22 2.52 -16.42
N ASP A 64 0.00 2.31 -16.91
CA ASP A 64 0.40 2.67 -18.28
C ASP A 64 0.41 1.49 -19.25
N ASN A 65 0.28 0.27 -18.76
CA ASN A 65 0.33 -0.93 -19.60
C ASN A 65 -0.94 -1.04 -20.48
N PRO A 66 -0.80 -1.25 -21.80
CA PRO A 66 -1.94 -1.27 -22.72
C PRO A 66 -2.90 -2.44 -22.46
N GLU A 67 -2.39 -3.63 -22.10
CA GLU A 67 -3.22 -4.80 -21.77
C GLU A 67 -4.00 -4.56 -20.47
N ALA A 68 -3.35 -3.96 -19.46
CA ALA A 68 -4.02 -3.59 -18.22
C ALA A 68 -5.13 -2.55 -18.46
N LYS A 69 -4.88 -1.54 -19.29
CA LYS A 69 -5.90 -0.56 -19.71
C LYS A 69 -7.05 -1.22 -20.45
N ALA A 70 -6.77 -2.18 -21.33
CA ALA A 70 -7.80 -2.93 -22.04
C ALA A 70 -8.70 -3.71 -21.08
N MET A 71 -8.13 -4.36 -20.05
CA MET A 71 -8.91 -5.05 -19.02
C MET A 71 -9.80 -4.10 -18.21
N VAL A 72 -9.28 -2.93 -17.83
CA VAL A 72 -10.09 -1.90 -17.14
C VAL A 72 -11.25 -1.46 -18.02
N THR A 73 -10.98 -1.13 -19.28
CA THR A 73 -12.01 -0.73 -20.25
C THR A 73 -13.06 -1.82 -20.42
N TYR A 74 -12.65 -3.08 -20.56
CA TYR A 74 -13.56 -4.22 -20.69
C TYR A 74 -14.51 -4.33 -19.49
N VAL A 75 -13.99 -4.32 -18.26
CA VAL A 75 -14.82 -4.43 -17.04
C VAL A 75 -15.70 -3.20 -16.83
N CYS A 76 -15.24 -2.01 -17.22
CA CYS A 76 -16.04 -0.79 -17.13
C CYS A 76 -17.30 -0.85 -18.00
N HIS A 77 -17.23 -1.44 -19.19
CA HIS A 77 -18.37 -1.54 -20.12
C HIS A 77 -19.29 -2.73 -19.86
N GLU A 78 -18.96 -3.58 -18.90
CA GLU A 78 -19.82 -4.70 -18.54
C GLU A 78 -21.08 -4.22 -17.81
N ASN A 79 -22.22 -4.79 -18.19
CA ASN A 79 -23.50 -4.51 -17.53
C ASN A 79 -23.68 -5.47 -16.35
N ILE A 80 -23.67 -4.90 -15.15
CA ILE A 80 -23.96 -5.61 -13.90
C ILE A 80 -25.25 -5.02 -13.34
N SER A 81 -26.21 -5.86 -12.99
CA SER A 81 -27.46 -5.44 -12.38
C SER A 81 -27.29 -5.23 -10.87
N GLY A 82 -27.98 -4.23 -10.31
CA GLY A 82 -27.96 -3.93 -8.88
C GLY A 82 -27.79 -2.44 -8.59
N THR A 83 -27.58 -2.09 -7.32
CA THR A 83 -27.33 -0.71 -6.91
C THR A 83 -25.98 -0.21 -7.48
N PRO A 84 -25.80 1.09 -7.74
CA PRO A 84 -24.54 1.62 -8.26
C PRO A 84 -23.30 1.19 -7.45
N MET A 85 -23.42 1.11 -6.13
CA MET A 85 -22.34 0.63 -5.25
C MET A 85 -22.03 -0.85 -5.45
N PHE A 86 -23.07 -1.68 -5.59
CA PHE A 86 -22.91 -3.11 -5.88
C PHE A 86 -22.25 -3.34 -7.25
N GLN A 87 -22.69 -2.59 -8.27
CA GLN A 87 -22.11 -2.63 -9.61
C GLN A 87 -20.61 -2.28 -9.59
N LEU A 88 -20.25 -1.20 -8.88
CA LEU A 88 -18.85 -0.80 -8.71
C LEU A 88 -18.04 -1.89 -8.02
N TRP A 89 -18.56 -2.47 -6.94
CA TRP A 89 -17.87 -3.51 -6.19
C TRP A 89 -17.64 -4.78 -7.00
N GLU A 90 -18.65 -5.27 -7.71
CA GLU A 90 -18.51 -6.45 -8.59
C GLU A 90 -17.52 -6.18 -9.74
N LYS A 91 -17.56 -4.98 -10.35
CA LYS A 91 -16.55 -4.56 -11.35
C LYS A 91 -15.14 -4.57 -10.76
N LEU A 92 -14.92 -3.96 -9.60
CA LEU A 92 -13.60 -3.93 -8.95
C LEU A 92 -13.13 -5.34 -8.57
N LYS A 93 -14.03 -6.20 -8.09
CA LYS A 93 -13.75 -7.60 -7.76
C LYS A 93 -13.37 -8.38 -9.00
N LYS A 94 -14.08 -8.25 -10.13
CA LYS A 94 -13.74 -8.91 -11.39
C LYS A 94 -12.38 -8.43 -11.93
N LEU A 95 -12.19 -7.11 -11.99
CA LEU A 95 -10.93 -6.49 -12.41
C LEU A 95 -9.74 -6.97 -11.58
N ARG A 96 -9.92 -7.11 -10.27
CA ARG A 96 -8.89 -7.66 -9.36
C ARG A 96 -8.46 -9.07 -9.77
N HIS A 97 -9.40 -9.97 -10.04
CA HIS A 97 -9.06 -11.34 -10.44
C HIS A 97 -8.38 -11.38 -11.81
N MET A 98 -8.90 -10.62 -12.79
CA MET A 98 -8.30 -10.52 -14.12
C MET A 98 -6.85 -10.00 -14.05
N LEU A 99 -6.61 -8.91 -13.31
CA LEU A 99 -5.26 -8.37 -13.12
C LEU A 99 -4.36 -9.33 -12.36
N TYR A 100 -4.88 -10.04 -11.36
CA TYR A 100 -4.11 -11.02 -10.60
C TYR A 100 -3.65 -12.17 -11.50
N ASP A 101 -4.55 -12.77 -12.26
CA ASP A 101 -4.23 -13.90 -13.14
C ASP A 101 -3.33 -13.46 -14.30
N TRP A 102 -3.62 -12.31 -14.93
CA TRP A 102 -2.76 -11.71 -15.94
C TRP A 102 -1.36 -11.42 -15.40
N SER A 103 -1.24 -10.87 -14.19
CA SER A 103 0.06 -10.57 -13.59
C SER A 103 0.89 -11.83 -13.31
N ARG A 104 0.24 -12.95 -13.00
CA ARG A 104 0.90 -14.26 -12.78
C ARG A 104 1.28 -14.96 -14.08
N ALA A 105 0.44 -14.83 -15.11
CA ALA A 105 0.67 -15.42 -16.43
C ALA A 105 1.69 -14.62 -17.25
N GLY A 106 1.68 -13.29 -17.09
CA GLY A 106 2.56 -12.36 -17.77
C GLY A 106 3.91 -12.17 -17.07
N THR A 107 4.88 -11.72 -17.87
CA THR A 107 6.26 -11.38 -17.48
C THR A 107 6.32 -10.09 -16.64
N THR A 108 5.49 -9.95 -15.60
CA THR A 108 5.62 -8.86 -14.60
C THR A 108 6.88 -9.00 -13.74
N ASN A 109 7.68 -10.05 -13.97
CA ASN A 109 9.08 -10.10 -13.61
C ASN A 109 9.90 -9.21 -14.56
N SER A 110 9.76 -7.89 -14.39
CA SER A 110 10.70 -6.89 -14.91
C SER A 110 12.15 -7.37 -14.83
N LEU A 111 12.54 -7.96 -13.71
CA LEU A 111 13.87 -8.54 -13.52
C LEU A 111 14.21 -9.67 -14.51
N ARG A 112 13.26 -10.56 -14.84
CA ARG A 112 13.50 -11.62 -15.82
C ARG A 112 13.68 -11.03 -17.21
N SER A 113 12.86 -10.04 -17.58
CA SER A 113 12.99 -9.29 -18.84
C SER A 113 14.34 -8.58 -18.94
N ILE A 114 14.71 -7.86 -17.88
CA ILE A 114 16.01 -7.18 -17.70
C ILE A 114 17.15 -8.18 -17.90
N HIS A 115 17.12 -9.33 -17.20
CA HIS A 115 18.16 -10.36 -17.34
C HIS A 115 18.22 -10.96 -18.76
N THR A 116 17.07 -11.18 -19.40
CA THR A 116 17.05 -11.69 -20.79
C THR A 116 17.58 -10.67 -21.80
N GLN A 117 17.28 -9.38 -21.62
CA GLN A 117 17.82 -8.32 -22.47
C GLN A 117 19.31 -8.12 -22.25
N GLN A 118 19.77 -8.17 -21.00
CA GLN A 118 21.20 -8.13 -20.69
C GLN A 118 21.94 -9.28 -21.39
N ALA A 119 21.42 -10.51 -21.27
CA ALA A 119 22.00 -11.67 -21.95
C ALA A 119 21.97 -11.53 -23.48
N LYS A 120 20.95 -10.87 -24.06
CA LYS A 120 20.89 -10.59 -25.49
C LYS A 120 21.96 -9.59 -25.92
N ILE A 121 22.14 -8.50 -25.16
CA ILE A 121 23.18 -7.49 -25.40
C ILE A 121 24.56 -8.14 -25.31
N ASP A 122 24.81 -8.95 -24.28
CA ASP A 122 26.09 -9.63 -24.09
C ASP A 122 26.38 -10.60 -25.24
N ARG A 123 25.34 -11.31 -25.73
CA ARG A 123 25.46 -12.18 -26.91
C ARG A 123 25.81 -11.42 -28.18
N ILE A 124 25.14 -10.29 -28.45
CA ILE A 124 25.43 -9.47 -29.65
C ILE A 124 26.86 -8.91 -29.58
N LYS A 125 27.31 -8.49 -28.40
CA LYS A 125 28.69 -8.00 -28.19
C LYS A 125 29.74 -9.12 -28.31
N SER A 126 29.36 -10.38 -28.14
CA SER A 126 30.28 -11.53 -28.21
C SER A 126 30.55 -12.06 -29.62
N ILE A 127 29.78 -11.65 -30.62
CA ILE A 127 29.88 -12.14 -32.00
C ILE A 127 30.18 -10.96 -32.94
N ALA A 128 31.25 -11.07 -33.72
CA ALA A 128 31.61 -10.07 -34.73
C ALA A 128 31.00 -10.43 -36.10
N PRO A 129 30.58 -9.44 -36.92
CA PRO A 129 30.56 -8.00 -36.64
C PRO A 129 29.41 -7.61 -35.68
N ILE A 130 29.68 -6.64 -34.81
CA ILE A 130 28.73 -6.16 -33.80
C ILE A 130 27.76 -5.18 -34.47
N ASP A 131 26.46 -5.44 -34.33
CA ASP A 131 25.41 -4.48 -34.67
C ASP A 131 25.22 -3.47 -33.53
N TRP A 132 25.85 -2.31 -33.66
CA TRP A 132 25.77 -1.24 -32.67
C TRP A 132 24.39 -0.56 -32.62
N ASP A 133 23.62 -0.59 -33.71
CA ASP A 133 22.28 -0.01 -33.73
C ASP A 133 21.31 -0.89 -32.94
N GLU A 134 21.38 -2.22 -33.10
CA GLU A 134 20.59 -3.16 -32.29
C GLU A 134 20.96 -3.04 -30.79
N VAL A 135 22.25 -2.96 -30.46
CA VAL A 135 22.71 -2.77 -29.07
C VAL A 135 22.15 -1.49 -28.47
N ARG A 136 22.18 -0.36 -29.20
CA ARG A 136 21.67 0.93 -28.70
C ARG A 136 20.17 0.88 -28.41
N ILE A 137 19.39 0.23 -29.28
CA ILE A 137 17.94 0.06 -29.07
C ILE A 137 17.69 -0.78 -27.81
N LEU A 138 18.38 -1.92 -27.68
CA LEU A 138 18.21 -2.82 -26.53
C LEU A 138 18.62 -2.16 -25.21
N ASP A 139 19.69 -1.36 -25.21
CA ASP A 139 20.20 -0.65 -24.04
C ASP A 139 19.25 0.48 -23.58
N SER A 140 18.63 1.18 -24.53
CA SER A 140 17.60 2.18 -24.24
C SER A 140 16.35 1.56 -23.59
N GLU A 141 15.91 0.40 -24.10
CA GLU A 141 14.78 -0.33 -23.54
C GLU A 141 15.11 -0.95 -22.19
N LEU A 142 16.34 -1.43 -22.00
CA LEU A 142 16.83 -1.93 -20.71
C LEU A 142 16.85 -0.82 -19.66
N SER A 143 17.33 0.37 -20.02
CA SER A 143 17.33 1.55 -19.15
C SER A 143 15.91 1.91 -18.72
N ARG A 144 14.95 1.92 -19.67
CA ARG A 144 13.53 2.16 -19.39
C ARG A 144 12.94 1.13 -18.42
N GLN A 145 13.33 -0.13 -18.53
CA GLN A 145 12.88 -1.19 -17.60
C GLN A 145 13.47 -1.03 -16.20
N TRP A 146 14.74 -0.62 -16.08
CA TRP A 146 15.36 -0.31 -14.80
C TRP A 146 14.70 0.89 -14.11
N GLU A 147 14.41 1.96 -14.84
CA GLU A 147 13.67 3.11 -14.29
C GLU A 147 12.29 2.71 -13.76
N ALA A 148 11.56 1.86 -14.49
CA ALA A 148 10.26 1.36 -14.04
C ALA A 148 10.37 0.50 -12.77
N GLU A 149 11.42 -0.31 -12.65
CA GLU A 149 11.72 -1.11 -11.45
C GLU A 149 12.10 -0.23 -10.25
N GLU A 150 12.88 0.83 -10.48
CA GLU A 150 13.24 1.80 -9.45
C GLU A 150 12.00 2.51 -8.90
N VAL A 151 11.13 3.02 -9.78
CA VAL A 151 9.86 3.64 -9.39
C VAL A 151 9.00 2.68 -8.57
N TYR A 152 8.95 1.40 -8.96
CA TYR A 152 8.24 0.37 -8.20
C TYR A 152 8.79 0.20 -6.77
N TRP A 153 10.11 0.12 -6.63
CA TRP A 153 10.76 0.00 -5.32
C TRP A 153 10.70 1.27 -4.49
N GLN A 154 10.69 2.46 -5.10
CA GLN A 154 10.50 3.73 -4.39
C GLN A 154 9.09 3.85 -3.78
N GLN A 155 8.06 3.32 -4.47
CA GLN A 155 6.67 3.40 -4.01
C GLN A 155 6.37 2.49 -2.80
N LYS A 156 6.96 1.29 -2.76
CA LYS A 156 6.74 0.30 -1.68
C LYS A 156 6.99 0.81 -0.27
N PRO A 157 8.12 1.47 0.03
CA PRO A 157 8.45 1.95 1.36
C PRO A 157 7.76 3.27 1.69
N ARG A 158 6.88 3.87 0.86
CA ARG A 158 6.24 5.19 1.12
C ARG A 158 7.21 6.25 1.71
N VAL A 159 8.50 6.21 1.38
CA VAL A 159 9.50 7.17 1.88
C VAL A 159 9.51 8.34 0.92
N ARG A 160 9.25 9.55 1.42
CA ARG A 160 9.10 10.78 0.62
C ARG A 160 10.42 11.47 0.24
N TRP A 161 11.54 11.04 0.83
CA TRP A 161 12.76 11.87 0.93
C TRP A 161 14.00 11.36 0.20
N LEU A 162 13.90 10.30 -0.62
CA LEU A 162 15.02 9.95 -1.49
C LEU A 162 14.95 10.82 -2.75
N LYS A 163 15.49 12.04 -2.66
CA LYS A 163 15.82 12.85 -3.83
C LYS A 163 16.81 12.04 -4.68
N LYS A 164 16.41 11.74 -5.92
CA LYS A 164 17.18 11.14 -7.02
C LYS A 164 18.69 11.11 -6.75
N GLY A 165 19.19 9.97 -6.29
CA GLY A 165 20.60 9.81 -5.93
C GLY A 165 20.86 8.46 -5.26
N ASP A 166 21.45 7.57 -6.05
CA ASP A 166 21.94 6.23 -5.76
C ASP A 166 20.94 5.06 -5.86
N GLN A 167 21.31 4.07 -6.68
CA GLN A 167 20.54 2.91 -7.15
C GLN A 167 20.34 1.87 -6.03
N ASN A 168 19.82 2.30 -4.88
CA ASN A 168 19.86 1.49 -3.67
C ASN A 168 18.58 0.66 -3.48
N THR A 169 18.33 -0.28 -4.42
CA THR A 169 17.27 -1.30 -4.28
C THR A 169 17.38 -2.01 -2.92
N SER A 170 18.61 -2.31 -2.47
CA SER A 170 18.90 -2.91 -1.16
C SER A 170 18.33 -2.09 0.00
N TYR A 171 18.48 -0.75 -0.01
CA TYR A 171 17.86 0.12 0.98
C TYR A 171 16.34 0.00 0.98
N PHE A 172 15.69 0.06 -0.20
CA PHE A 172 14.23 -0.05 -0.29
C PHE A 172 13.71 -1.43 0.16
N HIS A 173 14.44 -2.51 -0.16
CA HIS A 173 14.16 -3.85 0.33
C HIS A 173 14.25 -3.91 1.86
N THR A 174 15.31 -3.34 2.43
CA THR A 174 15.55 -3.27 3.87
C THR A 174 14.46 -2.50 4.59
N VAL A 175 14.13 -1.30 4.14
CA VAL A 175 13.06 -0.46 4.72
C VAL A 175 11.70 -1.16 4.59
N THR A 176 11.43 -1.82 3.46
CA THR A 176 10.19 -2.57 3.27
C THR A 176 10.10 -3.76 4.23
N ARG A 177 11.21 -4.51 4.45
CA ARG A 177 11.28 -5.60 5.44
C ARG A 177 11.05 -5.07 6.85
N ALA A 178 11.73 -4.00 7.25
CA ALA A 178 11.55 -3.36 8.56
C ALA A 178 10.10 -2.94 8.81
N ARG A 179 9.45 -2.33 7.82
CA ARG A 179 8.03 -1.95 7.90
C ARG A 179 7.08 -3.15 7.96
N ARG A 180 7.36 -4.22 7.20
CA ARG A 180 6.58 -5.46 7.29
C ARG A 180 6.65 -6.03 8.70
N LYS A 181 7.84 -6.03 9.31
CA LYS A 181 8.05 -6.47 10.69
C LYS A 181 7.33 -5.58 11.71
N GLN A 182 7.38 -4.25 11.53
CA GLN A 182 6.68 -3.32 12.41
C GLN A 182 5.15 -3.43 12.32
N ASN A 183 4.62 -3.65 11.11
CA ASN A 183 3.19 -3.80 10.86
C ASN A 183 2.69 -5.23 11.08
N PHE A 184 3.56 -6.15 11.52
CA PHE A 184 3.18 -7.53 11.75
C PHE A 184 2.37 -7.63 13.05
N VAL A 185 1.10 -8.00 12.92
CA VAL A 185 0.23 -8.26 14.06
C VAL A 185 0.53 -9.66 14.59
N SER A 186 1.30 -9.72 15.69
CA SER A 186 1.79 -10.97 16.27
C SER A 186 0.69 -11.84 16.88
N GLY A 187 -0.41 -11.23 17.32
CA GLY A 187 -1.58 -11.84 17.93
C GLY A 187 -2.65 -10.80 18.21
N LEU A 188 -3.89 -11.23 18.35
CA LEU A 188 -5.01 -10.42 18.84
C LEU A 188 -5.50 -11.00 20.16
N ARG A 189 -6.06 -10.15 21.03
CA ARG A 189 -6.65 -10.59 22.29
C ARG A 189 -8.15 -10.77 22.08
N ASN A 190 -8.68 -11.94 22.46
CA ASN A 190 -10.12 -12.20 22.40
C ASN A 190 -10.86 -11.53 23.58
N GLU A 191 -12.19 -11.60 23.58
CA GLU A 191 -13.05 -11.05 24.63
C GLU A 191 -12.81 -11.71 25.99
N ASN A 192 -12.41 -12.98 25.99
CA ASN A 192 -12.04 -13.73 27.20
C ASN A 192 -10.65 -13.34 27.75
N GLY A 193 -9.94 -12.41 27.08
CA GLY A 193 -8.64 -11.92 27.51
C GLY A 193 -7.46 -12.81 27.13
N GLU A 194 -7.66 -13.82 26.29
CA GLU A 194 -6.64 -14.75 25.80
C GLU A 194 -6.00 -14.25 24.49
N TRP A 195 -4.73 -14.58 24.28
CA TRP A 195 -3.99 -14.22 23.08
C TRP A 195 -4.14 -15.28 21.99
N VAL A 196 -4.70 -14.88 20.85
CA VAL A 196 -4.80 -15.70 19.64
C VAL A 196 -3.73 -15.28 18.65
N THR A 197 -2.80 -16.20 18.35
CA THR A 197 -1.67 -15.94 17.44
C THR A 197 -1.88 -16.49 16.04
N GLU A 198 -2.82 -17.42 15.86
CA GLU A 198 -3.12 -18.08 14.60
C GLU A 198 -3.82 -17.13 13.61
N ASP A 199 -3.47 -17.24 12.32
CA ASP A 199 -4.02 -16.35 11.28
C ASP A 199 -5.53 -16.49 11.11
N ILE A 200 -6.05 -17.72 11.18
CA ILE A 200 -7.50 -17.99 11.10
C ILE A 200 -8.21 -17.38 12.31
N GLY A 201 -7.72 -17.66 13.52
CA GLY A 201 -8.31 -17.11 14.74
C GLY A 201 -8.28 -15.58 14.80
N LYS A 202 -7.20 -14.93 14.33
CA LYS A 202 -7.15 -13.47 14.20
C LYS A 202 -8.18 -12.94 13.21
N ALA A 203 -8.39 -13.62 12.08
CA ALA A 203 -9.38 -13.21 11.09
C ALA A 203 -10.81 -13.32 11.64
N THR A 204 -11.11 -14.38 12.39
CA THR A 204 -12.40 -14.56 13.09
C THR A 204 -12.64 -13.43 14.08
N ILE A 205 -11.70 -13.17 15.00
CA ILE A 205 -11.82 -12.06 15.98
C ILE A 205 -12.08 -10.72 15.28
N ALA A 206 -11.34 -10.43 14.21
CA ALA A 206 -11.53 -9.19 13.47
C ALA A 206 -12.90 -9.12 12.78
N THR A 207 -13.35 -10.23 12.19
CA THR A 207 -14.66 -10.30 11.51
C THR A 207 -15.79 -10.15 12.51
N ASP A 208 -15.76 -10.88 13.61
CA ASP A 208 -16.77 -10.81 14.67
C ASP A 208 -16.82 -9.41 15.27
N PHE A 209 -15.66 -8.80 15.55
CA PHE A 209 -15.60 -7.43 16.05
C PHE A 209 -16.26 -6.43 15.11
N TYR A 210 -15.91 -6.44 13.82
CA TYR A 210 -16.49 -5.50 12.86
C TYR A 210 -17.95 -5.83 12.53
N GLN A 211 -18.34 -7.10 12.56
CA GLN A 211 -19.74 -7.50 12.41
C GLN A 211 -20.56 -7.00 13.58
N ASN A 212 -20.09 -7.18 14.82
CA ASN A 212 -20.70 -6.63 16.02
C ASN A 212 -20.71 -5.10 16.00
N LEU A 213 -19.67 -4.43 15.51
CA LEU A 213 -19.65 -2.97 15.38
C LEU A 213 -20.65 -2.44 14.34
N CYS A 214 -20.84 -3.18 13.25
CA CYS A 214 -21.78 -2.82 12.18
C CYS A 214 -23.23 -3.25 12.47
N THR A 215 -23.41 -4.22 13.37
CA THR A 215 -24.72 -4.81 13.74
C THR A 215 -25.16 -4.35 15.13
N SER A 216 -24.26 -3.81 15.95
CA SER A 216 -24.64 -3.07 17.14
C SER A 216 -25.55 -1.97 16.65
N GLU A 217 -26.83 -2.16 16.91
CA GLU A 217 -27.84 -1.14 16.70
C GLU A 217 -27.20 0.15 17.19
N THR A 218 -27.14 1.11 16.28
CA THR A 218 -27.44 2.48 16.64
C THR A 218 -28.66 2.35 17.53
N GLN A 219 -28.47 2.24 18.86
CA GLN A 219 -29.37 2.93 19.75
C GLN A 219 -29.34 4.31 19.13
N VAL A 220 -30.40 4.61 18.39
CA VAL A 220 -30.87 5.95 18.19
C VAL A 220 -31.25 6.40 19.60
N LEU A 221 -30.25 6.48 20.50
CA LEU A 221 -30.21 7.49 21.54
C LEU A 221 -30.58 8.70 20.72
N ASN A 222 -31.75 9.26 21.02
CA ASN A 222 -32.30 10.43 20.38
C ASN A 222 -31.19 11.48 20.33
N MET A 223 -30.33 11.42 19.33
CA MET A 223 -29.12 12.20 19.25
C MET A 223 -29.56 13.62 18.97
N THR A 224 -30.66 13.77 18.24
CA THR A 224 -31.48 14.96 18.11
C THR A 224 -31.94 15.52 19.45
N GLU A 225 -32.48 14.72 20.37
CA GLU A 225 -32.90 15.20 21.71
C GLU A 225 -31.70 15.54 22.60
N ARG A 226 -30.64 14.71 22.63
CA ARG A 226 -29.43 14.97 23.42
C ARG A 226 -28.63 16.18 22.89
N VAL A 227 -28.61 16.39 21.58
CA VAL A 227 -27.99 17.58 20.95
C VAL A 227 -28.88 18.82 21.11
N ALA A 228 -30.19 18.66 21.31
CA ALA A 228 -31.08 19.76 21.69
C ALA A 228 -30.94 20.15 23.18
N GLU A 229 -30.72 19.18 24.07
CA GLU A 229 -30.46 19.39 25.50
C GLU A 229 -29.07 19.99 25.77
N LEU A 230 -28.05 19.55 25.03
CA LEU A 230 -26.75 20.19 25.01
C LEU A 230 -26.91 21.48 24.21
N SER A 231 -26.99 22.65 24.84
CA SER A 231 -27.13 23.96 24.19
C SER A 231 -25.92 24.33 23.30
N ILE A 232 -25.68 23.55 22.25
CA ILE A 232 -24.60 23.72 21.29
C ILE A 232 -25.02 24.87 20.39
N ALA A 233 -24.35 26.01 20.54
CA ALA A 233 -24.56 27.15 19.68
C ALA A 233 -24.42 26.73 18.21
N SER A 234 -25.45 26.97 17.39
CA SER A 234 -25.40 26.67 15.97
C SER A 234 -24.26 27.48 15.32
N ARG A 235 -23.23 26.77 14.86
CA ARG A 235 -22.08 27.36 14.15
C ARG A 235 -22.22 27.25 12.62
N VAL A 236 -23.22 26.53 12.15
CA VAL A 236 -23.48 26.35 10.72
C VAL A 236 -24.53 27.38 10.32
N THR A 237 -24.13 28.35 9.51
CA THR A 237 -25.07 29.32 8.95
C THR A 237 -26.01 28.64 7.95
N GLU A 238 -27.17 29.22 7.71
CA GLU A 238 -28.15 28.69 6.78
C GLU A 238 -27.59 28.57 5.34
N ALA A 239 -26.70 29.50 4.96
CA ALA A 239 -25.95 29.43 3.70
C ALA A 239 -24.96 28.24 3.65
N MET A 240 -24.28 27.94 4.76
CA MET A 240 -23.41 26.76 4.85
C MET A 240 -24.23 25.47 4.80
N ASN A 241 -25.38 25.44 5.48
CA ASN A 241 -26.27 24.28 5.46
C ASN A 241 -26.79 24.01 4.05
N ALA A 242 -27.29 25.05 3.36
CA ALA A 242 -27.71 24.97 1.97
C ALA A 242 -26.60 24.46 1.04
N SER A 243 -25.35 24.84 1.28
CA SER A 243 -24.18 24.32 0.55
C SER A 243 -23.84 22.87 0.88
N LEU A 244 -24.01 22.43 2.13
CA LEU A 244 -23.69 21.07 2.59
C LEU A 244 -24.76 20.04 2.20
N THR A 245 -26.01 20.49 2.03
CA THR A 245 -27.13 19.65 1.58
C THR A 245 -27.39 19.77 0.07
N ALA A 246 -26.61 20.57 -0.65
CA ALA A 246 -26.71 20.70 -2.10
C ALA A 246 -26.43 19.36 -2.79
N GLU A 247 -27.04 19.14 -3.95
CA GLU A 247 -26.83 17.94 -4.74
C GLU A 247 -25.36 17.86 -5.19
N VAL A 248 -24.71 16.73 -4.91
CA VAL A 248 -23.31 16.51 -5.28
C VAL A 248 -23.20 16.35 -6.79
N LEU A 249 -22.58 17.33 -7.44
CA LEU A 249 -22.42 17.33 -8.89
C LEU A 249 -21.36 16.32 -9.34
N PRO A 250 -21.54 15.61 -10.47
CA PRO A 250 -20.51 14.71 -11.00
C PRO A 250 -19.16 15.40 -11.27
N SER A 251 -19.19 16.68 -11.62
CA SER A 251 -18.00 17.51 -11.81
C SER A 251 -17.24 17.78 -10.51
N GLU A 252 -17.96 17.89 -9.39
CA GLU A 252 -17.38 18.02 -8.05
C GLU A 252 -16.74 16.72 -7.62
N VAL A 253 -17.42 15.58 -7.79
CA VAL A 253 -16.84 14.25 -7.54
C VAL A 253 -15.56 14.07 -8.35
N ARG A 254 -15.59 14.38 -9.65
CA ARG A 254 -14.41 14.31 -10.50
C ARG A 254 -13.31 15.23 -10.01
N ARG A 255 -13.60 16.50 -9.71
CA ARG A 255 -12.59 17.44 -9.22
C ARG A 255 -11.95 16.93 -7.94
N THR A 256 -12.74 16.48 -6.97
CA THR A 256 -12.27 16.00 -5.67
C THR A 256 -11.47 14.71 -5.81
N VAL A 257 -11.94 13.72 -6.57
CA VAL A 257 -11.23 12.46 -6.79
C VAL A 257 -9.85 12.68 -7.44
N PHE A 258 -9.76 13.59 -8.40
CA PHE A 258 -8.48 13.90 -9.07
C PHE A 258 -7.61 14.86 -8.25
N ALA A 259 -8.20 15.71 -7.40
CA ALA A 259 -7.49 16.58 -6.46
C ALA A 259 -6.97 15.84 -5.21
N MET A 260 -7.60 14.72 -4.83
CA MET A 260 -7.15 13.86 -3.72
C MET A 260 -5.79 13.19 -3.96
N GLY A 261 -5.18 13.40 -5.14
CA GLY A 261 -3.77 13.14 -5.38
C GLY A 261 -3.42 11.67 -5.18
N SER A 262 -3.66 10.83 -6.19
CA SER A 262 -2.76 9.68 -6.33
C SER A 262 -1.37 10.25 -6.65
N LYS A 263 -0.35 9.82 -5.92
CA LYS A 263 1.05 10.26 -6.02
C LYS A 263 1.68 10.15 -7.43
N GLN A 264 0.91 9.78 -8.45
CA GLN A 264 1.35 9.60 -9.84
C GLN A 264 1.17 10.85 -10.71
N HIS A 265 0.36 11.84 -10.30
CA HIS A 265 0.01 12.97 -11.18
C HIS A 265 0.86 14.22 -11.00
N GLN A 266 1.46 14.45 -9.82
CA GLN A 266 2.23 15.68 -9.57
C GLN A 266 3.54 15.71 -10.40
N ASP A 267 4.29 14.61 -10.43
CA ASP A 267 5.57 14.55 -11.14
C ASP A 267 5.43 14.56 -12.68
N ARG A 268 4.26 14.20 -13.22
CA ARG A 268 4.01 14.16 -14.67
C ARG A 268 3.56 15.50 -15.26
N MET A 269 3.00 16.39 -14.45
CA MET A 269 2.63 17.74 -14.88
C MET A 269 3.87 18.63 -15.01
N ASP A 270 4.78 18.56 -14.04
CA ASP A 270 6.01 19.37 -14.04
C ASP A 270 6.94 19.05 -15.22
N SER A 271 7.00 17.77 -15.65
CA SER A 271 7.77 17.36 -16.83
C SER A 271 7.17 17.83 -18.18
N ARG A 272 5.85 18.07 -18.23
CA ARG A 272 5.18 18.54 -19.45
C ARG A 272 5.22 20.06 -19.57
N GLU A 273 5.19 20.79 -18.47
CA GLU A 273 5.33 22.26 -18.47
C GLU A 273 6.77 22.72 -18.75
N SER A 274 7.78 21.93 -18.36
CA SER A 274 9.19 22.22 -18.73
C SER A 274 9.49 22.06 -20.22
N SER A 275 8.67 21.30 -20.96
CA SER A 275 8.87 21.02 -22.39
C SER A 275 8.19 22.05 -23.31
N LEU A 276 7.45 23.01 -22.74
CA LEU A 276 6.65 23.99 -23.46
C LEU A 276 7.12 25.44 -23.27
N LYS A 277 8.28 25.67 -22.64
CA LYS A 277 8.90 27.00 -22.66
C LYS A 277 9.61 27.20 -24.01
N PRO A 278 9.18 28.16 -24.84
CA PRO A 278 9.95 28.52 -26.02
C PRO A 278 11.28 29.13 -25.55
N THR A 279 12.40 28.57 -26.01
CA THR A 279 13.67 29.27 -26.07
C THR A 279 13.51 30.47 -26.99
N GLY A 280 13.14 31.62 -26.41
CA GLY A 280 13.23 32.91 -27.06
C GLY A 280 14.65 33.45 -26.90
N ILE A 281 15.31 33.68 -28.04
CA ILE A 281 16.26 34.77 -28.22
C ILE A 281 15.42 36.04 -28.42
#